data_AF-A0A962L9I4-F1
#
_entry.id   AF-A0A962L9I4-F1
#
_cell.length_a   1.000
_cell.length_b   1.000
_cell.length_c   1.000
_cell.angle_alpha   90.00
_cell.angle_beta   90.00
_cell.angle_gamma   90.00
#
_symmetry.space_group_name_H-M   'P 1'
#
loop_
_entity.id
_entity.type
_entity.pdbx_description
1 polymer ?
#
loop_
_entity_poly.entity_id
_entity_poly.type
_entity_poly.pdbx_seq_one_letter_code
_entity_poly.pdbx_strand_id
1 'polypeptide(L)'
;MKISNLNEYFSVSDQLRPEDMAALAGMGIKTVVNNRPDNESADQPTSEQLAAAAKASGISYHHIPVVPGNLTADAVQRFRQVVDNADGPILAFCRSGQRSAGLFQASAFGAKTDEEPLNFLQIVGSTLAAAIGVQSRKKMERDLTRGELVQFVIAGVIFTVLFVAGMITFVSYVAQA
;
A
#
# COMPACT_ATOMS: atom_id res chain seq x y z
N MET A 1 9.61 -15.58 19.10
CA MET A 1 8.61 -14.71 18.46
C MET A 1 8.73 -13.29 18.99
N LYS A 2 9.16 -12.35 18.14
CA LYS A 2 9.12 -10.90 18.39
C LYS A 2 8.06 -10.29 17.48
N ILE A 3 7.02 -9.70 18.07
CA ILE A 3 5.92 -9.06 17.32
C ILE A 3 6.14 -7.55 17.29
N SER A 4 5.86 -6.93 16.15
CA SER A 4 5.87 -5.48 15.96
C SER A 4 4.59 -5.06 15.25
N ASN A 5 3.77 -4.28 15.93
CA ASN A 5 2.49 -3.82 15.39
C ASN A 5 2.76 -2.66 14.42
N LEU A 6 2.25 -2.74 13.20
CA LEU A 6 2.34 -1.63 12.24
C LEU A 6 1.12 -0.71 12.34
N ASN A 7 -0.04 -1.28 12.67
CA ASN A 7 -1.26 -0.56 13.05
C ASN A 7 -2.11 -1.44 13.99
N GLU A 8 -3.35 -1.02 14.27
CA GLU A 8 -4.26 -1.71 15.18
C GLU A 8 -4.66 -3.13 14.73
N TYR A 9 -4.69 -3.39 13.42
CA TYR A 9 -5.20 -4.65 12.85
C TYR A 9 -4.12 -5.48 12.15
N PHE A 10 -2.89 -4.96 12.03
CA PHE A 10 -1.82 -5.58 11.27
C PHE A 10 -0.49 -5.54 12.03
N SER A 11 0.10 -6.71 12.21
CA SER A 11 1.37 -6.91 12.89
C SER A 11 2.34 -7.73 12.06
N VAL A 12 3.63 -7.55 12.31
CA VAL A 12 4.69 -8.37 11.72
C VAL A 12 5.49 -9.10 12.79
N SER A 13 6.06 -10.24 12.44
CA SER A 13 6.95 -10.99 13.33
C SER A 13 8.18 -11.58 12.63
N ASP A 14 9.17 -11.95 13.43
CA ASP A 14 10.24 -12.85 13.03
C ASP A 14 9.71 -14.28 12.82
N GLN A 15 10.61 -15.26 12.68
CA GLN A 15 10.21 -16.64 12.41
C GLN A 15 9.26 -17.17 13.49
N LEU A 16 8.04 -17.53 13.08
CA LEU A 16 7.07 -18.25 13.91
C LEU A 16 7.38 -19.75 13.93
N ARG A 17 6.91 -20.39 14.99
CA ARG A 17 6.93 -21.85 15.13
C ARG A 17 5.49 -22.40 15.28
N PRO A 18 5.26 -23.69 15.00
CA PRO A 18 3.94 -24.30 15.18
C PRO A 18 3.35 -24.08 16.58
N GLU A 19 4.17 -24.12 17.61
CA GLU A 19 3.78 -23.89 19.01
C GLU A 19 3.27 -22.46 19.31
N ASP A 20 3.61 -21.47 18.48
CA ASP A 20 3.18 -20.08 18.69
C ASP A 20 1.70 -19.86 18.33
N MET A 21 1.10 -20.74 17.51
CA MET A 21 -0.24 -20.53 16.93
C MET A 21 -1.35 -20.42 17.98
N ALA A 22 -1.25 -21.22 19.06
CA ALA A 22 -2.21 -21.15 20.16
C ALA A 22 -2.13 -19.81 20.91
N ALA A 23 -0.92 -19.30 21.14
CA ALA A 23 -0.71 -18.00 21.77
C ALA A 23 -1.22 -16.85 20.86
N LEU A 24 -0.97 -16.94 19.55
CA LEU A 24 -1.48 -15.98 18.57
C LEU A 24 -3.01 -15.94 18.53
N ALA A 25 -3.67 -17.09 18.58
CA ALA A 25 -5.13 -17.18 18.66
C ALA A 25 -5.65 -16.54 19.96
N GLY A 26 -4.96 -16.76 21.09
CA GLY A 26 -5.26 -16.12 22.37
C GLY A 26 -5.09 -14.59 22.36
N MET A 27 -4.21 -14.07 21.52
CA MET A 27 -4.06 -12.63 21.26
C MET A 27 -5.12 -12.06 20.31
N GLY A 28 -6.01 -12.90 19.78
CA GLY A 28 -7.07 -12.50 18.85
C GLY A 28 -6.65 -12.45 17.38
N ILE A 29 -5.44 -12.92 17.03
CA ILE A 29 -5.03 -13.06 15.63
C ILE A 29 -5.94 -14.07 14.94
N LYS A 30 -6.51 -13.67 13.79
CA LYS A 30 -7.40 -14.50 12.97
C LYS A 30 -6.72 -15.02 11.71
N THR A 31 -5.73 -14.29 11.20
CA THR A 31 -5.06 -14.61 9.95
C THR A 31 -3.55 -14.53 10.11
N VAL A 32 -2.84 -15.55 9.64
CA VAL A 32 -1.37 -15.58 9.56
C VAL A 32 -0.92 -15.66 8.12
N VAL A 33 0.03 -14.80 7.74
CA VAL A 33 0.63 -14.77 6.41
C VAL A 33 2.11 -15.11 6.47
N ASN A 34 2.51 -16.23 5.87
CA ASN A 34 3.90 -16.64 5.74
C ASN A 34 4.50 -16.07 4.45
N ASN A 35 5.46 -15.15 4.59
CA ASN A 35 6.21 -14.58 3.47
C ASN A 35 7.61 -15.19 3.30
N ARG A 36 7.90 -16.27 4.03
CA ARG A 36 9.14 -17.04 3.92
C ARG A 36 8.96 -18.22 2.95
N PRO A 37 9.76 -18.33 1.87
CA PRO A 37 9.86 -19.56 1.09
C PRO A 37 10.32 -20.72 1.98
N ASP A 38 9.84 -21.92 1.70
CA ASP A 38 10.30 -23.12 2.39
C ASP A 38 11.76 -23.42 2.07
N ASN A 39 12.44 -24.12 2.98
CA ASN A 39 13.83 -24.56 2.85
C ASN A 39 14.86 -23.41 2.74
N GLU A 40 14.57 -22.24 3.31
CA GLU A 40 15.55 -21.14 3.42
C GLU A 40 16.61 -21.43 4.49
N SER A 41 16.30 -22.26 5.50
CA SER A 41 17.28 -22.75 6.50
C SER A 41 16.90 -24.12 7.08
N ALA A 42 17.87 -24.84 7.64
CA ALA A 42 17.65 -26.20 8.18
C ALA A 42 16.78 -26.22 9.45
N ASP A 43 16.75 -25.11 10.20
CA ASP A 43 15.94 -24.90 11.40
C ASP A 43 14.54 -24.34 11.10
N GLN A 44 14.20 -24.16 9.82
CA GLN A 44 12.92 -23.60 9.41
C GLN A 44 11.81 -24.67 9.45
N PRO A 45 10.71 -24.42 10.19
CA PRO A 45 9.49 -25.23 10.06
C PRO A 45 8.89 -25.07 8.66
N THR A 46 8.35 -26.15 8.10
CA THR A 46 7.71 -26.08 6.78
C THR A 46 6.41 -25.29 6.86
N SER A 47 6.05 -24.64 5.74
CA SER A 47 4.76 -23.98 5.58
C SER A 47 3.59 -24.93 5.89
N GLU A 48 3.71 -26.20 5.53
CA GLU A 48 2.71 -27.23 5.83
C GLU A 48 2.55 -27.48 7.34
N GLN A 49 3.64 -27.60 8.09
CA GLN A 49 3.59 -27.76 9.55
C GLN A 49 2.93 -26.55 10.22
N LEU A 50 3.26 -25.34 9.75
CA LEU A 50 2.67 -24.10 10.26
C LEU A 50 1.18 -23.98 9.89
N ALA A 51 0.80 -24.37 8.68
CA ALA A 51 -0.60 -24.39 8.23
C ALA A 51 -1.44 -25.36 9.07
N ALA A 52 -0.90 -26.56 9.37
CA ALA A 52 -1.57 -27.54 10.23
C ALA A 52 -1.80 -26.99 11.65
N ALA A 53 -0.78 -26.35 12.24
CA ALA A 53 -0.88 -25.76 13.58
C ALA A 53 -1.82 -24.54 13.61
N ALA A 54 -1.79 -23.69 12.58
CA ALA A 54 -2.71 -22.56 12.44
C ALA A 54 -4.16 -23.05 12.34
N LYS A 55 -4.43 -24.05 11.50
CA LYS A 55 -5.75 -24.67 11.37
C LYS A 55 -6.23 -25.26 12.70
N ALA A 56 -5.36 -25.96 13.44
CA ALA A 56 -5.68 -26.49 14.77
C ALA A 56 -6.02 -25.39 15.79
N SER A 57 -5.49 -24.18 15.60
CA SER A 57 -5.75 -23.01 16.46
C SER A 57 -6.88 -22.12 15.94
N GLY A 58 -7.56 -22.50 14.86
CA GLY A 58 -8.64 -21.70 14.25
C GLY A 58 -8.16 -20.43 13.53
N ILE A 59 -6.89 -20.41 13.10
CA ILE A 59 -6.26 -19.31 12.37
C ILE A 59 -6.26 -19.62 10.87
N SER A 60 -6.71 -18.67 10.05
CA SER A 60 -6.58 -18.72 8.59
C SER A 60 -5.12 -18.54 8.20
N TYR A 61 -4.56 -19.48 7.42
CA TYR A 61 -3.15 -19.47 7.03
C TYR A 61 -2.97 -19.23 5.53
N HIS A 62 -2.10 -18.29 5.17
CA HIS A 62 -1.75 -18.00 3.79
C HIS A 62 -0.25 -18.05 3.57
N HIS A 63 0.19 -18.79 2.55
CA HIS A 63 1.59 -18.85 2.14
C HIS A 63 1.81 -18.03 0.86
N ILE A 64 2.53 -16.93 1.00
CA ILE A 64 2.87 -16.02 -0.11
C ILE A 64 4.39 -15.82 -0.09
N PRO A 65 5.17 -16.81 -0.57
CA PRO A 65 6.61 -16.80 -0.44
C PRO A 65 7.22 -15.66 -1.24
N VAL A 66 8.11 -14.90 -0.60
CA VAL A 66 8.87 -13.82 -1.25
C VAL A 66 10.36 -14.03 -1.03
N VAL A 67 11.09 -14.03 -2.14
CA VAL A 67 12.55 -14.09 -2.14
C VAL A 67 13.10 -12.71 -1.76
N PRO A 68 14.12 -12.62 -0.90
CA PRO A 68 14.76 -11.34 -0.57
C PRO A 68 15.15 -10.56 -1.83
N GLY A 69 14.80 -9.27 -1.87
CA GLY A 69 15.11 -8.39 -3.01
C GLY A 69 14.21 -8.56 -4.24
N ASN A 70 13.27 -9.51 -4.26
CA ASN A 70 12.36 -9.73 -5.38
C ASN A 70 10.88 -9.69 -4.93
N LEU A 71 10.39 -8.46 -4.73
CA LEU A 71 8.98 -8.21 -4.39
C LEU A 71 8.18 -8.09 -5.70
N THR A 72 7.48 -9.14 -6.10
CA THR A 72 6.73 -9.15 -7.36
C THR A 72 5.38 -8.47 -7.23
N ALA A 73 4.88 -7.88 -8.32
CA ALA A 73 3.54 -7.31 -8.41
C ALA A 73 2.45 -8.32 -7.99
N ASP A 74 2.58 -9.56 -8.45
CA ASP A 74 1.69 -10.67 -8.12
C ASP A 74 1.71 -11.01 -6.62
N ALA A 75 2.88 -11.03 -5.97
CA ALA A 75 2.96 -11.24 -4.52
C ALA A 75 2.27 -10.10 -3.75
N VAL A 76 2.43 -8.85 -4.19
CA VAL A 76 1.74 -7.70 -3.60
C VAL A 76 0.22 -7.80 -3.78
N GLN A 77 -0.24 -8.20 -4.96
CA GLN A 77 -1.67 -8.35 -5.24
C GLN A 77 -2.29 -9.48 -4.39
N ARG A 78 -1.65 -10.65 -4.35
CA ARG A 78 -2.11 -11.77 -3.51
C ARG A 78 -2.11 -11.40 -2.04
N PHE A 79 -1.08 -10.69 -1.57
CA PHE A 79 -1.01 -10.21 -0.20
C PHE A 79 -2.15 -9.23 0.10
N ARG A 80 -2.40 -8.27 -0.80
CA ARG A 80 -3.51 -7.32 -0.68
C ARG A 80 -4.86 -8.00 -0.60
N GLN A 81 -5.09 -9.03 -1.43
CA GLN A 81 -6.33 -9.82 -1.37
C GLN A 81 -6.52 -10.49 0.00
N VAL A 82 -5.46 -11.01 0.62
CA VAL A 82 -5.57 -11.57 1.97
C VAL A 82 -5.91 -10.50 2.99
N VAL A 83 -5.29 -9.32 2.91
CA VAL A 83 -5.56 -8.21 3.82
C VAL A 83 -6.99 -7.69 3.68
N ASP A 84 -7.46 -7.48 2.45
CA ASP A 84 -8.79 -6.92 2.16
C ASP A 84 -9.94 -7.87 2.54
N ASN A 85 -9.68 -9.19 2.63
CA ASN A 85 -10.69 -10.22 2.93
C ASN A 85 -10.52 -10.85 4.33
N ALA A 86 -9.61 -10.34 5.17
CA ALA A 86 -9.41 -10.91 6.50
C ALA A 86 -10.49 -10.42 7.48
N ASP A 87 -11.15 -11.35 8.16
CA ASP A 87 -12.18 -11.06 9.17
C ASP A 87 -11.58 -10.82 10.57
N GLY A 88 -10.47 -10.08 10.66
CA GLY A 88 -9.85 -9.72 11.93
C GLY A 88 -8.34 -9.45 11.88
N PRO A 89 -7.69 -9.34 13.04
CA PRO A 89 -6.27 -9.02 13.12
C PRO A 89 -5.38 -10.02 12.38
N ILE A 90 -4.44 -9.47 11.61
CA ILE A 90 -3.52 -10.21 10.75
C ILE A 90 -2.11 -10.12 11.33
N LEU A 91 -1.41 -11.25 11.34
CA LEU A 91 0.02 -11.29 11.60
C LEU A 91 0.76 -11.89 10.41
N ALA A 92 1.67 -11.12 9.81
CA ALA A 92 2.53 -11.60 8.74
C ALA A 92 3.96 -11.83 9.26
N PHE A 93 4.64 -12.86 8.77
CA PHE A 93 6.01 -13.14 9.21
C PHE A 93 6.91 -13.61 8.07
N CYS A 94 8.21 -13.48 8.29
CA CYS A 94 9.23 -14.12 7.47
C CYS A 94 10.40 -14.55 8.37
N ARG A 95 11.66 -14.49 7.91
CA ARG A 95 12.81 -14.72 8.81
C ARG A 95 12.96 -13.65 9.88
N SER A 96 12.83 -12.36 9.51
CA SER A 96 13.08 -11.20 10.40
C SER A 96 11.96 -10.16 10.42
N GLY A 97 10.81 -10.45 9.79
CA GLY A 97 9.67 -9.53 9.62
C GLY A 97 9.79 -8.49 8.50
N GLN A 98 11.00 -8.24 7.96
CA GLN A 98 11.21 -7.17 6.97
C GLN A 98 10.48 -7.37 5.64
N ARG A 99 10.40 -8.61 5.12
CA ARG A 99 9.66 -8.91 3.88
C ARG A 99 8.17 -8.62 4.05
N SER A 100 7.61 -9.03 5.18
CA SER A 100 6.21 -8.82 5.53
C SER A 100 5.87 -7.33 5.68
N ALA A 101 6.76 -6.56 6.33
CA ALA A 101 6.61 -5.11 6.42
C ALA A 101 6.66 -4.43 5.04
N GLY A 102 7.60 -4.85 4.17
CA GLY A 102 7.70 -4.36 2.79
C GLY A 102 6.48 -4.68 1.95
N LEU A 103 5.95 -5.91 2.02
CA LEU A 103 4.69 -6.30 1.35
C LEU A 103 3.50 -5.50 1.85
N PHE A 104 3.40 -5.28 3.17
CA PHE A 104 2.33 -4.48 3.74
C PHE A 104 2.41 -3.03 3.24
N GLN A 105 3.60 -2.42 3.24
CA GLN A 105 3.78 -1.08 2.71
C GLN A 105 3.47 -0.99 1.21
N ALA A 106 3.95 -1.94 0.42
CA ALA A 106 3.67 -1.99 -1.02
C ALA A 106 2.18 -2.19 -1.32
N SER A 107 1.48 -3.06 -0.57
CA SER A 107 0.05 -3.29 -0.75
C SER A 107 -0.81 -2.11 -0.31
N ALA A 108 -0.43 -1.44 0.79
CA ALA A 108 -1.16 -0.29 1.34
C ALA A 108 -1.07 0.96 0.44
N PHE A 109 0.12 1.26 -0.10
CA PHE A 109 0.34 2.45 -0.91
C PHE A 109 0.13 2.25 -2.42
N GLY A 110 -0.22 1.02 -2.83
CA GLY A 110 -0.20 0.59 -4.22
C GLY A 110 1.25 0.42 -4.65
N ALA A 111 1.67 -0.81 -4.94
CA ALA A 111 3.01 -1.05 -5.45
C ALA A 111 3.23 -0.13 -6.63
N LYS A 112 4.34 0.63 -6.60
CA LYS A 112 4.97 1.09 -7.84
C LYS A 112 5.44 -0.18 -8.54
N THR A 113 4.50 -0.86 -9.18
CA THR A 113 4.78 -1.89 -10.15
C THR A 113 5.46 -1.20 -11.32
N ASP A 114 6.42 -1.89 -11.92
CA ASP A 114 7.04 -1.53 -13.19
C ASP A 114 6.00 -1.66 -14.34
N GLU A 115 4.82 -1.05 -14.16
CA GLU A 115 3.85 -0.84 -15.23
C GLU A 115 4.44 0.23 -16.14
N GLU A 116 4.46 -0.03 -17.45
CA GLU A 116 4.88 0.92 -18.47
C GLU A 116 4.40 2.34 -18.13
N PRO A 117 5.26 3.37 -18.25
CA PRO A 117 4.85 4.72 -17.97
C PRO A 117 3.60 5.04 -18.80
N LEU A 118 2.51 5.40 -18.12
CA LEU A 118 1.23 5.74 -18.73
C LEU A 118 1.46 6.64 -19.94
N ASN A 119 1.05 6.17 -21.13
CA ASN A 119 1.24 6.87 -22.38
C ASN A 119 0.67 8.30 -22.24
N PHE A 120 1.40 9.30 -22.76
CA PHE A 120 1.02 10.72 -22.69
C PHE A 120 -0.44 10.95 -23.10
N LEU A 121 -0.96 10.17 -24.05
CA LEU A 121 -2.36 10.23 -24.48
C LEU A 121 -3.36 9.86 -23.37
N GLN A 122 -3.03 8.91 -22.51
CA GLN A 122 -3.84 8.55 -21.34
C GLN A 122 -3.75 9.60 -20.24
N ILE A 123 -2.58 10.23 -20.05
CA ILE A 123 -2.43 11.36 -19.13
C ILE A 123 -3.34 12.51 -19.58
N VAL A 124 -3.23 12.92 -20.84
CA VAL A 124 -4.09 13.97 -21.43
C VAL A 124 -5.57 13.61 -21.33
N GLY A 125 -5.95 12.37 -21.66
CA GLY A 125 -7.33 11.90 -21.53
C GLY A 125 -7.85 11.91 -20.10
N SER A 126 -7.01 11.55 -19.12
CA SER A 126 -7.38 11.55 -17.70
C SER A 126 -7.52 12.95 -17.12
N THR A 127 -6.68 13.90 -17.55
CA THR A 127 -6.76 15.32 -17.18
C THR A 127 -7.98 15.99 -17.80
N LEU A 128 -8.31 15.65 -19.06
CA LEU A 128 -9.55 16.11 -19.71
C LEU A 128 -10.79 15.54 -19.03
N ALA A 129 -10.78 14.26 -18.64
CA ALA A 129 -11.89 13.65 -17.90
C ALA A 129 -12.08 14.28 -16.50
N ALA A 130 -10.98 14.68 -15.85
CA ALA A 130 -11.03 15.44 -14.60
C ALA A 130 -11.60 16.85 -14.80
N ALA A 131 -11.27 17.52 -15.91
CA ALA A 131 -11.80 18.84 -16.26
C ALA A 131 -13.29 18.83 -16.63
N ILE A 132 -13.81 17.71 -17.18
CA ILE A 132 -15.22 17.55 -17.57
C ILE A 132 -16.11 17.11 -16.38
N GLY A 133 -15.53 16.84 -15.21
CA GLY A 133 -16.28 16.56 -13.98
C GLY A 133 -16.94 15.17 -13.91
N VAL A 134 -16.65 14.28 -14.87
CA VAL A 134 -17.10 12.88 -14.83
C VAL A 134 -16.02 12.04 -14.15
N GLN A 135 -15.85 12.22 -12.85
CA GLN A 135 -15.18 11.21 -12.04
C GLN A 135 -16.05 10.77 -10.87
N SER A 136 -16.31 9.46 -10.86
CA SER A 136 -17.05 8.75 -9.82
C SER A 136 -16.41 8.99 -8.45
N ARG A 137 -17.26 9.21 -7.43
CA ARG A 137 -16.95 9.67 -6.06
C ARG A 137 -15.76 8.95 -5.39
N LYS A 138 -15.45 7.73 -5.81
CA LYS A 138 -14.33 6.90 -5.30
C LYS A 138 -12.93 7.48 -5.59
N LYS A 139 -12.79 8.38 -6.58
CA LYS A 139 -11.52 9.10 -6.86
C LYS A 139 -11.36 10.41 -6.08
N MET A 140 -12.45 10.99 -5.59
CA MET A 140 -12.47 12.27 -4.88
C MET A 140 -11.83 12.19 -3.49
N GLU A 141 -12.06 11.11 -2.74
CA GLU A 141 -11.49 10.93 -1.38
C GLU A 141 -9.97 10.74 -1.40
N ARG A 142 -9.43 10.21 -2.51
CA ARG A 142 -7.98 10.00 -2.69
C ARG A 142 -7.26 11.31 -3.00
N ASP A 143 -7.89 12.22 -3.73
CA ASP A 143 -7.31 13.50 -4.13
C ASP A 143 -7.45 14.55 -3.00
N LEU A 144 -8.50 14.46 -2.18
CA LEU A 144 -8.68 15.32 -1.00
C LEU A 144 -7.67 15.02 0.14
N THR A 145 -7.06 13.83 0.16
CA THR A 145 -6.09 13.43 1.20
C THR A 145 -4.64 13.76 0.83
N ARG A 146 -4.34 14.13 -0.43
CA ARG A 146 -2.97 14.32 -0.94
C ARG A 146 -2.65 15.74 -1.42
N GLY A 147 -3.48 16.72 -1.07
CA GLY A 147 -3.19 18.13 -1.35
C GLY A 147 -2.10 18.66 -0.42
N GLU A 148 -0.83 18.50 -0.78
CA GLU A 148 0.28 19.24 -0.16
C GLU A 148 -0.04 20.74 -0.30
N LEU A 149 -0.33 21.41 0.81
CA LEU A 149 -0.66 22.84 0.93
C LEU A 149 0.19 23.74 0.01
N VAL A 150 1.44 23.34 -0.20
CA VAL A 150 2.43 23.99 -1.07
C VAL A 150 1.95 24.13 -2.53
N GLN A 151 1.24 23.15 -3.10
CA GLN A 151 0.76 23.23 -4.49
C GLN A 151 -0.32 24.30 -4.68
N PHE A 152 -1.23 24.44 -3.71
CA PHE A 152 -2.25 25.49 -3.73
C PHE A 152 -1.63 26.88 -3.54
N VAL A 153 -0.63 27.00 -2.67
CA VAL A 153 0.12 28.25 -2.48
C VAL A 153 0.85 28.65 -3.77
N ILE A 154 1.55 27.71 -4.43
CA ILE A 154 2.25 27.98 -5.69
C ILE A 154 1.27 28.40 -6.78
N ALA A 155 0.16 27.67 -6.96
CA ALA A 155 -0.86 28.00 -7.95
C ALA A 155 -1.47 29.40 -7.71
N GLY A 156 -1.75 29.75 -6.45
CA GLY A 156 -2.27 31.07 -6.07
C GLY A 156 -1.29 32.21 -6.36
N VAL A 157 0.01 32.01 -6.09
CA VAL A 157 1.04 33.01 -6.42
C VAL A 157 1.15 33.21 -7.92
N ILE A 158 1.20 32.14 -8.71
CA ILE A 158 1.27 32.21 -10.18
C ILE A 158 0.06 32.97 -10.74
N PHE A 159 -1.14 32.62 -10.29
CA PHE A 159 -2.37 33.29 -10.73
C PHE A 159 -2.36 34.79 -10.40
N THR A 160 -1.92 35.16 -9.19
CA THR A 160 -1.86 36.56 -8.74
C THR A 160 -0.89 37.38 -9.61
N VAL A 161 0.29 36.84 -9.91
CA VAL A 161 1.29 37.51 -10.76
C VAL A 161 0.74 37.72 -12.17
N LEU A 162 0.12 36.69 -12.76
CA LEU A 162 -0.47 36.78 -14.10
C LEU A 162 -1.63 37.78 -14.15
N PHE A 163 -2.47 37.82 -13.11
CA PHE A 163 -3.57 38.77 -13.03
C PHE A 163 -3.09 40.22 -12.96
N VAL A 164 -2.11 40.51 -12.09
CA VAL A 164 -1.53 41.85 -11.96
C VAL A 164 -0.83 42.27 -13.27
N ALA A 165 -0.06 41.38 -13.88
CA ALA A 165 0.58 41.64 -15.17
C ALA A 165 -0.46 41.95 -16.26
N GLY A 166 -1.52 41.14 -16.35
CA GLY A 166 -2.62 41.36 -17.29
C GLY A 166 -3.34 42.69 -17.07
N MET A 167 -3.59 43.06 -15.83
CA MET A 167 -4.19 44.37 -15.50
C MET A 167 -3.29 45.53 -15.92
N ILE A 168 -1.99 45.44 -15.68
CA ILE A 168 -1.02 46.47 -16.12
C ILE A 168 -1.01 46.58 -17.65
N THR A 169 -0.96 45.44 -18.36
CA THR A 169 -1.00 45.42 -19.82
C THR A 169 -2.29 46.04 -20.35
N PHE A 170 -3.43 45.70 -19.76
CA PHE A 170 -4.73 46.24 -20.16
C PHE A 170 -4.83 47.75 -19.93
N VAL A 171 -4.44 48.24 -18.75
CA VAL A 171 -4.42 49.68 -18.43
C VAL A 171 -3.48 50.41 -19.37
N SER A 172 -2.31 49.86 -19.64
CA SER A 172 -1.30 50.45 -20.53
C SER A 172 -1.79 50.48 -21.98
N TYR A 173 -2.54 49.47 -22.43
CA TYR A 173 -3.15 49.43 -23.75
C TYR A 173 -4.26 50.47 -23.89
N VAL A 174 -5.17 50.56 -22.90
CA VAL A 174 -6.25 51.56 -22.90
C VAL A 174 -5.71 52.98 -22.78
N ALA A 175 -4.63 53.21 -22.02
CA ALA A 175 -4.03 54.54 -21.91
C ALA A 175 -3.33 55.01 -23.20
N GLN A 176 -3.03 54.11 -24.13
CA GLN A 176 -2.41 54.40 -25.43
C GLN A 176 -3.43 54.43 -26.58
N ALA A 177 -4.68 54.04 -26.33
CA ALA A 177 -5.80 54.07 -27.28
C ALA A 177 -6.61 55.36 -27.13
#